data_AF-A0AA50E0K7-F1
#
_entry.id   AF-A0AA50E0K7-F1
#
_cell.length_a   1.000
_cell.length_b   1.000
_cell.length_c   1.000
_cell.angle_alpha   90.00
_cell.angle_beta   90.00
_cell.angle_gamma   90.00
#
_symmetry.space_group_name_H-M   'P 1'
#
loop_
_entity.id
_entity.type
_entity.pdbx_description
1 polymer ?
#
loop_
_entity_poly.entity_id
_entity_poly.type
_entity_poly.pdbx_seq_one_letter_code
_entity_poly.pdbx_strand_id
1 'polypeptide(L)'
;MAGDIFAMFNDTPEARQLMAYLASSRPHEVAATLGAYISPHKNIDLNLYPDRLTRKQAEILNKAEVIRFDASDMMPGAVGTGTFWSGMVDYIGGADGTQVLNTIERSWPR
;
A
#
# COMPACT_ATOMS: atom_id res chain seq x y z
N MET A 1 -0.33 -5.27 1.40
CA MET A 1 -1.20 -4.06 1.51
C MET A 1 -0.86 -3.22 0.30
N ALA A 2 -1.84 -2.74 -0.46
CA ALA A 2 -1.60 -1.84 -1.59
C ALA A 2 -1.84 -0.38 -1.15
N GLY A 3 -1.40 0.57 -1.95
CA GLY A 3 -1.68 2.00 -1.75
C GLY A 3 -2.23 2.61 -3.03
N ASP A 4 -3.38 3.27 -2.92
CA ASP A 4 -4.01 3.99 -4.04
C ASP A 4 -3.68 5.47 -3.96
N ILE A 5 -3.37 6.07 -5.11
CA ILE A 5 -3.03 7.49 -5.23
C ILE A 5 -3.98 8.12 -6.24
N PHE A 6 -4.62 9.22 -5.84
CA PHE A 6 -5.39 10.05 -6.76
C PHE A 6 -4.46 11.08 -7.42
N ALA A 7 -4.50 11.13 -8.75
CA ALA A 7 -3.75 12.10 -9.55
C ALA A 7 -4.69 12.85 -10.50
N MET A 8 -4.48 14.16 -10.60
CA MET A 8 -5.25 15.04 -11.50
C MET A 8 -4.43 15.27 -12.79
N PHE A 9 -4.84 14.62 -13.88
CA PHE A 9 -4.16 14.73 -15.18
C PHE A 9 -4.59 15.95 -16.00
N ASN A 10 -5.82 16.44 -15.77
CA ASN A 10 -6.34 17.65 -16.39
C ASN A 10 -6.81 18.62 -15.30
N ASP A 11 -6.32 19.85 -15.37
CA ASP A 11 -6.55 20.86 -14.35
C ASP A 11 -7.79 21.71 -14.68
N THR A 12 -8.95 21.32 -14.12
CA THR A 12 -10.21 22.06 -14.23
C THR A 12 -10.73 22.46 -12.86
N PRO A 13 -11.60 23.50 -12.76
CA PRO A 13 -12.22 23.87 -11.49
C PRO A 13 -12.94 22.70 -10.78
N GLU A 14 -13.61 21.84 -11.54
CA GLU A 14 -14.34 20.67 -11.02
C GLU A 14 -13.38 19.59 -10.51
N ALA A 15 -12.30 19.32 -11.24
CA ALA A 15 -11.29 18.36 -10.83
C ALA A 15 -10.56 18.83 -9.55
N ARG A 16 -10.27 20.13 -9.44
CA ARG A 16 -9.73 20.72 -8.20
C ARG A 16 -10.68 20.56 -7.01
N GLN A 17 -11.98 20.77 -7.21
CA GLN A 17 -12.99 20.57 -6.15
C GLN A 17 -13.06 19.11 -5.71
N LEU A 18 -12.99 18.16 -6.64
CA LEU A 18 -12.95 16.73 -6.31
C LEU A 18 -11.69 16.38 -5.52
N MET A 19 -10.52 16.84 -5.95
CA MET A 19 -9.26 16.60 -5.21
C MET A 19 -9.30 17.22 -3.81
N ALA A 20 -9.88 18.41 -3.66
CA ALA A 20 -10.07 19.04 -2.36
C ALA A 20 -11.01 18.23 -1.46
N TYR A 21 -12.11 17.68 -2.02
CA TYR A 21 -12.99 16.78 -1.29
C TYR A 21 -12.28 15.50 -0.87
N LEU A 22 -11.56 14.82 -1.77
CA LEU A 22 -10.80 13.61 -1.50
C LEU A 22 -9.70 13.81 -0.45
N ALA A 23 -9.14 15.02 -0.35
CA ALA A 23 -8.16 15.40 0.66
C ALA A 23 -8.77 15.78 2.02
N SER A 24 -10.08 16.05 2.10
CA SER A 24 -10.79 16.35 3.35
C SER A 24 -11.05 15.09 4.19
N SER A 25 -11.46 15.20 5.46
CA SER A 25 -11.72 14.02 6.30
C SER A 25 -12.95 13.21 5.89
N ARG A 26 -13.95 13.85 5.28
CA ARG A 26 -15.27 13.25 5.05
C ARG A 26 -15.26 11.95 4.25
N PRO A 27 -14.62 11.86 3.07
CA PRO A 27 -14.59 10.59 2.33
C PRO A 27 -13.81 9.49 3.07
N HIS A 28 -12.83 9.85 3.91
CA HIS A 28 -12.07 8.90 4.70
C HIS A 28 -12.88 8.33 5.87
N GLU A 29 -13.71 9.15 6.53
CA GLU A 29 -14.67 8.68 7.55
C GLU A 29 -15.71 7.72 6.95
N VAL A 30 -16.21 8.03 5.75
CA VAL A 30 -17.14 7.15 5.02
C VAL A 30 -16.46 5.82 4.71
N ALA A 31 -15.23 5.85 4.18
CA ALA A 31 -14.47 4.64 3.89
C ALA A 31 -14.16 3.80 5.15
N ALA A 32 -13.78 4.46 6.24
CA ALA A 32 -13.54 3.80 7.53
C ALA A 32 -14.81 3.11 8.05
N THR A 33 -15.96 3.79 7.98
CA THR A 33 -17.27 3.25 8.38
C THR A 33 -17.67 2.03 7.58
N LEU A 34 -17.41 2.05 6.26
CA LEU A 34 -17.68 0.93 5.37
C LEU A 34 -16.67 -0.22 5.51
N GLY A 35 -15.55 -0.01 6.22
CA GLY A 35 -14.43 -0.94 6.24
C GLY A 35 -13.76 -1.11 4.87
N ALA A 36 -13.89 -0.12 3.97
CA ALA A 36 -13.44 -0.23 2.59
C ALA A 36 -11.91 -0.21 2.45
N TYR A 37 -11.25 0.76 3.11
CA TYR A 37 -9.80 0.85 3.15
C TYR A 37 -9.31 1.53 4.44
N ILE A 38 -8.03 1.31 4.76
CA ILE A 38 -7.37 1.99 5.87
C ILE A 38 -6.94 3.38 5.39
N SER A 39 -7.45 4.43 6.02
CA SER A 39 -7.23 5.80 5.58
C SER A 39 -5.88 6.33 6.08
N PRO A 40 -5.11 7.03 5.23
CA PRO A 40 -3.89 7.73 5.65
C PRO A 40 -4.18 9.10 6.31
N HIS A 41 -5.43 9.54 6.38
CA HIS A 41 -5.80 10.86 6.88
C HIS A 41 -5.73 10.90 8.41
N LYS A 42 -4.87 11.76 8.98
CA LYS A 42 -4.56 11.75 10.43
C LYS A 42 -5.72 12.11 11.36
N ASN A 43 -6.69 12.87 10.87
CA ASN A 43 -7.78 13.41 11.69
C ASN A 43 -9.08 12.60 11.54
N ILE A 44 -9.01 11.28 11.41
CA ILE A 44 -10.21 10.43 11.41
C ILE A 44 -10.44 9.81 12.79
N ASP A 45 -11.70 9.58 13.15
CA ASP A 45 -12.04 8.81 14.35
C ASP A 45 -11.86 7.31 14.07
N LEU A 46 -10.90 6.69 14.75
CA LEU A 46 -10.62 5.26 14.64
C LEU A 46 -11.80 4.39 15.11
N ASN A 47 -12.75 4.95 15.88
CA ASN A 47 -13.95 4.22 16.28
C ASN A 47 -14.90 3.93 15.12
N LEU A 48 -14.76 4.62 13.99
CA LEU A 48 -15.55 4.39 12.77
C LEU A 48 -15.26 3.03 12.13
N TYR A 49 -14.08 2.44 12.35
CA TYR A 49 -13.76 1.12 11.79
C TYR A 49 -14.67 0.03 12.38
N PRO A 50 -15.22 -0.86 11.54
CA PRO A 50 -16.30 -1.78 11.94
C PRO A 50 -15.83 -2.89 12.89
N ASP A 51 -14.54 -3.22 12.89
CA ASP A 51 -14.00 -4.33 13.67
C ASP A 51 -12.68 -3.96 14.35
N ARG A 52 -12.21 -4.86 15.22
CA ARG A 52 -10.99 -4.64 16.02
C ARG A 52 -9.72 -4.71 15.17
N LEU A 53 -9.69 -5.56 14.15
CA LEU A 53 -8.51 -5.78 13.32
C LEU A 53 -8.24 -4.56 12.43
N THR A 54 -9.25 -4.10 11.70
CA THR A 54 -9.14 -2.92 10.82
C THR A 54 -8.82 -1.65 11.61
N ARG A 55 -9.44 -1.46 12.79
CA ARG A 55 -9.10 -0.38 13.71
C ARG A 55 -7.64 -0.42 14.16
N LYS A 56 -7.11 -1.60 14.48
CA LYS A 56 -5.71 -1.75 14.90
C LYS A 56 -4.74 -1.46 13.74
N GLN A 57 -5.09 -1.84 12.51
CA GLN A 57 -4.31 -1.48 11.32
C GLN A 57 -4.29 0.04 11.10
N ALA A 58 -5.46 0.69 11.25
CA ALA A 58 -5.57 2.15 11.16
C ALA A 58 -4.79 2.87 12.25
N GLU A 59 -4.79 2.36 13.48
CA GLU A 59 -3.98 2.90 14.57
C GLU A 59 -2.47 2.85 14.27
N ILE A 60 -2.00 1.72 13.72
CA ILE A 60 -0.60 1.57 13.30
C ILE A 60 -0.26 2.58 12.21
N LEU A 61 -1.11 2.69 11.19
CA LEU A 61 -0.90 3.63 10.08
C LEU A 61 -0.90 5.09 10.56
N ASN A 62 -1.85 5.46 11.43
CA ASN A 62 -1.99 6.81 11.95
C ASN A 62 -0.78 7.26 12.80
N LYS A 63 -0.13 6.31 13.48
CA LYS A 63 1.08 6.54 14.29
C LYS A 63 2.39 6.40 13.51
N ALA A 64 2.34 5.90 12.27
CA ALA A 64 3.54 5.69 11.47
C ALA A 64 4.17 7.03 11.08
N GLU A 65 5.47 7.17 11.30
CA GLU A 65 6.24 8.32 10.81
C GLU A 65 6.46 8.24 9.29
N VAL A 66 6.58 7.01 8.77
CA VAL A 66 6.89 6.73 7.38
C VAL A 66 6.04 5.56 6.90
N ILE A 67 5.54 5.69 5.67
CA ILE A 67 4.98 4.60 4.90
C ILE A 67 5.90 4.29 3.72
N ARG A 68 6.03 3.00 3.40
CA ARG A 68 6.80 2.51 2.26
C ARG A 68 5.96 1.46 1.53
N PHE A 69 6.06 1.47 0.22
CA PHE A 69 5.72 0.32 -0.59
C PHE A 69 6.70 -0.81 -0.27
N ASP A 70 6.30 -2.06 -0.50
CA ASP A 70 7.20 -3.16 -0.21
C ASP A 70 8.36 -3.16 -1.21
N ALA A 71 9.46 -3.83 -0.85
CA ALA A 71 10.68 -3.77 -1.65
C ALA A 71 10.45 -4.25 -3.10
N SER A 72 9.51 -5.18 -3.32
CA SER A 72 9.22 -5.71 -4.64
C SER A 72 8.52 -4.69 -5.54
N ASP A 73 7.73 -3.77 -4.97
CA ASP A 73 7.11 -2.64 -5.69
C ASP A 73 8.15 -1.66 -6.25
N MET A 74 9.34 -1.60 -5.64
CA MET A 74 10.44 -0.75 -6.08
C MET A 74 11.38 -1.44 -7.07
N MET A 75 11.20 -2.74 -7.33
CA MET A 75 12.01 -3.50 -8.27
C MET A 75 11.44 -3.41 -9.70
N PRO A 76 12.26 -3.64 -10.75
CA PRO A 76 11.73 -3.85 -12.10
C PRO A 76 10.67 -4.96 -12.10
N GLY A 77 9.61 -4.83 -12.89
CA GLY A 77 8.48 -5.77 -12.86
C GLY A 77 8.89 -7.25 -13.04
N ALA A 78 9.84 -7.54 -13.92
CA ALA A 78 10.38 -8.88 -14.12
C ALA A 78 11.07 -9.47 -12.86
N VAL A 79 11.53 -8.62 -11.96
CA VAL A 79 12.16 -8.98 -10.69
C VAL A 79 11.10 -9.02 -9.58
N GLY A 80 10.43 -7.90 -9.30
CA GLY A 80 9.53 -7.72 -8.16
C GLY A 80 8.34 -8.67 -8.18
N THR A 81 7.53 -8.62 -9.23
CA THR A 81 6.39 -9.52 -9.43
C THR A 81 6.78 -10.86 -10.07
N GLY A 82 8.05 -11.01 -10.46
CA GLY A 82 8.61 -12.23 -11.05
C GLY A 82 9.47 -13.00 -10.07
N THR A 83 10.79 -12.98 -10.26
CA THR A 83 11.73 -13.84 -9.52
C THR A 83 11.72 -13.62 -8.01
N PHE A 84 11.49 -12.39 -7.55
CA PHE A 84 11.39 -12.10 -6.12
C PHE A 84 10.16 -12.78 -5.52
N TRP A 85 8.99 -12.57 -6.13
CA TRP A 85 7.74 -13.20 -5.66
C TRP A 85 7.85 -14.72 -5.58
N SER A 86 8.21 -15.38 -6.70
CA SER A 86 8.35 -16.84 -6.72
C SER A 86 9.46 -17.32 -5.78
N GLY A 87 10.58 -16.60 -5.71
CA GLY A 87 11.68 -16.92 -4.82
C GLY A 87 11.31 -16.89 -3.34
N MET A 88 10.47 -15.93 -2.91
CA MET A 88 9.98 -15.89 -1.52
C MET A 88 9.06 -17.06 -1.21
N VAL A 89 8.22 -17.49 -2.16
CA VAL A 89 7.38 -18.70 -2.03
C VAL A 89 8.26 -19.94 -1.89
N ASP A 90 9.28 -20.09 -2.75
CA ASP A 90 10.20 -21.23 -2.71
C ASP A 90 11.00 -21.28 -1.41
N TYR A 91 11.47 -20.13 -0.92
CA TYR A 91 12.20 -20.03 0.34
C TYR A 91 11.34 -20.48 1.53
N ILE A 92 10.09 -20.01 1.61
CA ILE A 92 9.13 -20.47 2.64
C ILE A 92 8.85 -21.97 2.49
N GLY A 93 8.84 -22.47 1.26
CA GLY A 93 8.74 -23.90 0.92
C GLY A 93 9.97 -24.74 1.27
N GLY A 94 11.06 -24.13 1.75
CA GLY A 94 12.28 -24.80 2.20
C GLY A 94 13.45 -24.79 1.21
N ALA A 95 13.36 -24.03 0.11
CA ALA A 95 14.49 -23.83 -0.79
C ALA A 95 15.65 -23.09 -0.08
N ASP A 96 16.89 -23.36 -0.52
CA ASP A 96 18.05 -22.66 0.02
C ASP A 96 17.98 -21.16 -0.25
N GLY A 97 18.10 -20.36 0.81
CA GLY A 97 17.99 -18.90 0.73
C GLY A 97 19.07 -18.27 -0.15
N THR A 98 20.28 -18.83 -0.17
CA THR A 98 21.38 -18.31 -1.00
C THR A 98 21.08 -18.52 -2.48
N GLN A 99 20.56 -19.68 -2.84
CA GLN A 99 20.12 -19.97 -4.20
C GLN A 99 18.97 -19.04 -4.64
N VAL A 100 17.99 -18.81 -3.78
CA VAL A 100 16.87 -17.88 -4.03
C VAL A 100 17.41 -16.47 -4.30
N LEU A 101 18.24 -15.94 -3.40
CA LEU A 101 18.84 -14.61 -3.54
C LEU A 101 19.66 -14.48 -4.83
N ASN A 102 20.51 -15.46 -5.15
CA ASN A 102 21.30 -15.46 -6.39
C ASN A 102 20.43 -15.49 -7.65
N THR A 103 19.25 -16.10 -7.57
CA THR A 103 18.31 -16.16 -8.70
C THR A 103 17.62 -14.83 -8.91
N ILE A 104 17.21 -14.17 -7.83
CA ILE A 104 16.65 -12.81 -7.85
C ILE A 104 17.68 -11.81 -8.37
N GLU A 105 18.92 -11.86 -7.88
CA GLU A 105 19.98 -10.95 -8.31
C GLU A 105 20.24 -11.04 -9.82
N ARG A 106 20.28 -12.27 -10.36
CA ARG A 106 20.56 -12.50 -11.79
C ARG A 106 19.46 -12.04 -12.74
N SER A 107 18.24 -11.81 -12.27
CA SER A 107 17.11 -11.41 -13.11
C SER A 107 17.00 -9.90 -13.31
N TRP A 108 17.83 -9.11 -12.62
CA TRP A 108 17.85 -7.66 -12.82
C TRP A 108 18.22 -7.30 -14.27
N PRO A 109 17.48 -6.38 -14.90
CA PRO A 109 17.84 -5.84 -16.20
C PRO A 109 19.24 -5.20 -16.15
N ARG A 110 20.01 -5.37 -17.23
CA ARG A 110 21.35 -4.79 -17.40
C ARG A 110 21.31 -3.61 -18.36
#